data_AF-A0A0F2PMD5-F1
#
_entry.id   AF-A0A0F2PMD5-F1
#
_cell.length_a   1.000
_cell.length_b   1.000
_cell.length_c   1.000
_cell.angle_alpha   90.00
_cell.angle_beta   90.00
_cell.angle_gamma   90.00
#
_symmetry.space_group_name_H-M   'P 1'
#
loop_
_entity.id
_entity.type
_entity.pdbx_description
1 polymer ?
#
loop_
_entity_poly.entity_id
_entity_poly.type
_entity_poly.pdbx_seq_one_letter_code
_entity_poly.pdbx_strand_id
1 'polypeptide(L)'
;MHLLVAQKGSLSDGDEAVDLGQSPGDILFLSAADTELASIAAARQAAGRHSWRLASLSDLKHPMSVDTFVARMAPKARLVIVRALGGASYFAYALESLHAASVAHGFKIAALPGDDRPDPGLEPLSTLDQASREQLWAYLIEGGAENARGLIEFAEALIDGGEQPGPAAPLLKAGLWHPDVSKPALTDLRKGWTEGAPVAAVCFYRALVQSGQTAPVAALCDALREQGVNALPVFVSSLKDPVSVGTLEAIFADAPPDVVINATGFAVSSPGARTKGTVLESTGAPVLQAV
;
A
#
# COMPACT_ATOMS: atom_id res chain seq x y z
N MET A 1 -20.99 -27.87 -15.29
CA MET A 1 -20.20 -26.62 -15.41
C MET A 1 -18.86 -26.89 -14.74
N HIS A 2 -17.73 -26.62 -15.40
CA HIS A 2 -16.39 -26.90 -14.87
C HIS A 2 -15.81 -25.60 -14.27
N LEU A 3 -15.33 -25.64 -13.03
CA LEU A 3 -14.61 -24.53 -12.40
C LEU A 3 -13.19 -24.49 -12.96
N LEU A 4 -12.75 -23.32 -13.42
CA LEU A 4 -11.36 -23.12 -13.80
C LEU A 4 -10.53 -22.88 -12.54
N VAL A 5 -9.40 -23.58 -12.41
CA VAL A 5 -8.43 -23.29 -11.36
C VAL A 5 -7.75 -21.97 -11.71
N ALA A 6 -7.77 -21.00 -10.79
CA ALA A 6 -7.09 -19.73 -10.99
C ALA A 6 -5.60 -19.94 -11.31
N GLN A 7 -5.16 -19.46 -12.46
CA GLN A 7 -3.75 -19.54 -12.86
C GLN A 7 -2.99 -18.34 -12.31
N LYS A 8 -1.82 -18.58 -11.70
CA LYS A 8 -0.96 -17.49 -11.22
C LYS A 8 -0.57 -16.57 -12.38
N GLY A 9 -0.94 -15.30 -12.29
CA GLY A 9 -0.56 -14.27 -13.26
C GLY A 9 -1.53 -14.04 -14.43
N SER A 10 -2.70 -14.67 -14.45
CA SER A 10 -3.76 -14.31 -15.41
C SER A 10 -4.60 -13.16 -14.87
N LEU A 11 -4.77 -12.08 -15.64
CA LEU A 11 -5.79 -11.07 -15.38
C LEU A 11 -7.14 -11.63 -15.87
N SER A 12 -8.10 -11.77 -14.96
CA SER A 12 -9.48 -12.18 -15.29
C SER A 12 -10.37 -10.94 -15.38
N ASP A 13 -11.22 -10.85 -16.41
CA ASP A 13 -12.24 -9.80 -16.50
C ASP A 13 -13.35 -9.98 -15.44
N GLY A 14 -13.38 -11.16 -14.80
CA GLY A 14 -14.27 -11.51 -13.69
C GLY A 14 -15.62 -12.10 -14.11
N ASP A 15 -15.84 -12.30 -15.41
CA ASP A 15 -17.04 -12.91 -15.97
C ASP A 15 -17.04 -14.45 -15.89
N GLU A 16 -15.86 -15.07 -15.73
CA GLU A 16 -15.72 -16.52 -15.61
C GLU A 16 -15.63 -16.96 -14.14
N ALA A 17 -16.28 -18.09 -13.83
CA ALA A 17 -16.20 -18.72 -12.53
C ALA A 17 -14.80 -19.33 -12.30
N VAL A 18 -14.13 -18.85 -11.25
CA VAL A 18 -12.78 -19.28 -10.86
C VAL A 18 -12.77 -19.83 -9.43
N ASP A 19 -12.03 -20.90 -9.23
CA ASP A 19 -11.65 -21.37 -7.90
C ASP A 19 -10.24 -20.88 -7.58
N LEU A 20 -10.11 -20.03 -6.56
CA LEU A 20 -8.82 -19.47 -6.13
C LEU A 20 -7.85 -20.51 -5.58
N GLY A 21 -8.31 -21.74 -5.27
CA GLY A 21 -7.44 -22.82 -4.81
C GLY A 21 -6.79 -22.58 -3.43
N GLN A 22 -7.15 -21.50 -2.73
CA GLN A 22 -6.55 -21.13 -1.45
C GLN A 22 -7.03 -22.05 -0.33
N SER A 23 -6.13 -22.43 0.59
CA SER A 23 -6.51 -23.16 1.81
C SER A 23 -7.17 -22.23 2.84
N PRO A 24 -7.96 -22.73 3.81
CA PRO A 24 -8.60 -21.89 4.82
C PRO A 24 -7.60 -21.13 5.72
N GLY A 25 -7.92 -19.87 6.05
CA GLY A 25 -7.14 -18.98 6.92
C GLY A 25 -7.95 -18.42 8.09
N ASP A 26 -7.26 -17.91 9.11
CA ASP A 26 -7.86 -17.25 10.27
C ASP A 26 -8.33 -15.82 9.93
N ILE A 27 -7.54 -15.11 9.10
CA ILE A 27 -7.84 -13.74 8.67
C ILE A 27 -7.88 -13.70 7.15
N LEU A 28 -8.95 -13.16 6.60
CA LEU A 28 -9.09 -12.91 5.16
C LEU A 28 -9.01 -11.40 4.91
N PHE A 29 -8.20 -10.96 3.96
CA PHE A 29 -8.17 -9.60 3.49
C PHE A 29 -8.42 -9.57 1.98
N LEU A 30 -9.53 -8.93 1.59
CA LEU A 30 -9.98 -8.85 0.21
C LEU A 30 -9.90 -7.39 -0.24
N SER A 31 -9.26 -7.14 -1.38
CA SER A 31 -9.17 -5.79 -1.94
C SER A 31 -9.30 -5.80 -3.46
N ALA A 32 -9.82 -4.72 -4.02
CA ALA A 32 -9.81 -4.46 -5.46
C ALA A 32 -8.48 -3.86 -5.95
N ALA A 33 -7.59 -3.47 -5.04
CA ALA A 33 -6.29 -2.88 -5.35
C ALA A 33 -5.15 -3.87 -5.09
N ASP A 34 -4.49 -4.32 -6.16
CA ASP A 34 -3.34 -5.23 -6.07
C ASP A 34 -2.17 -4.63 -5.25
N THR A 35 -2.07 -3.31 -5.23
CA THR A 35 -1.08 -2.57 -4.45
C THR A 35 -1.29 -2.73 -2.94
N GLU A 36 -2.54 -2.75 -2.48
CA GLU A 36 -2.86 -3.03 -1.08
C GLU A 36 -2.60 -4.50 -0.75
N LEU A 37 -2.98 -5.43 -1.65
CA LEU A 37 -2.69 -6.86 -1.47
C LEU A 37 -1.18 -7.11 -1.33
N ALA A 38 -0.35 -6.48 -2.18
CA ALA A 38 1.10 -6.57 -2.10
C ALA A 38 1.66 -5.98 -0.79
N SER A 39 1.15 -4.82 -0.37
CA SER A 39 1.57 -4.17 0.88
C SER A 39 1.25 -5.02 2.12
N ILE A 40 0.03 -5.56 2.20
CA ILE A 40 -0.39 -6.44 3.30
C ILE A 40 0.35 -7.78 3.25
N ALA A 41 0.64 -8.31 2.05
CA ALA A 41 1.45 -9.52 1.91
C ALA A 41 2.86 -9.33 2.48
N ALA A 42 3.52 -8.21 2.18
CA ALA A 42 4.84 -7.88 2.70
C ALA A 42 4.80 -7.68 4.22
N ALA A 43 3.82 -6.93 4.73
CA ALA A 43 3.66 -6.72 6.17
C ALA A 43 3.41 -8.04 6.93
N ARG A 44 2.59 -8.94 6.37
CA ARG A 44 2.34 -10.27 6.95
C ARG A 44 3.56 -11.20 6.88
N GLN A 45 4.47 -11.02 5.92
CA GLN A 45 5.72 -11.78 5.90
C GLN A 45 6.66 -11.31 7.01
N ALA A 46 6.65 -10.01 7.32
CA ALA A 46 7.49 -9.42 8.36
C ALA A 46 6.89 -9.58 9.78
N ALA A 47 5.57 -9.63 9.92
CA ALA A 47 4.86 -9.64 11.19
C ALA A 47 3.61 -10.53 11.18
N GLY A 48 3.07 -10.82 12.36
CA GLY A 48 1.87 -11.62 12.54
C GLY A 48 2.15 -13.11 12.70
N ARG A 49 1.21 -13.80 13.36
CA ARG A 49 1.31 -15.23 13.71
C ARG A 49 0.20 -16.07 13.12
N HIS A 50 -0.88 -15.42 12.65
CA HIS A 50 -2.04 -16.10 12.12
C HIS A 50 -1.90 -16.46 10.64
N SER A 51 -2.78 -17.35 10.20
CA SER A 51 -2.88 -17.70 8.78
C SER A 51 -3.73 -16.67 8.05
N TRP A 52 -3.09 -15.86 7.21
CA TRP A 52 -3.76 -14.85 6.38
C TRP A 52 -4.03 -15.38 4.98
N ARG A 53 -5.17 -15.00 4.39
CA ARG A 53 -5.48 -15.19 2.97
C ARG A 53 -5.82 -13.85 2.35
N LEU A 54 -5.14 -13.56 1.24
CA LEU A 54 -5.29 -12.34 0.48
C LEU A 54 -5.95 -12.70 -0.85
N ALA A 55 -7.00 -12.00 -1.24
CA ALA A 55 -7.70 -12.27 -2.50
C ALA A 55 -8.10 -10.96 -3.19
N SER A 56 -7.97 -10.94 -4.52
CA SER A 56 -8.48 -9.84 -5.32
C SER A 56 -9.99 -9.92 -5.40
N LEU A 57 -10.68 -8.81 -5.13
CA LEU A 57 -12.12 -8.71 -5.34
C LEU A 57 -12.48 -8.84 -6.83
N SER A 58 -11.55 -8.55 -7.75
CA SER A 58 -11.74 -8.75 -9.19
C SER A 58 -11.92 -10.23 -9.56
N ASP A 59 -11.28 -11.15 -8.82
CA ASP A 59 -11.43 -12.60 -9.02
C ASP A 59 -12.71 -13.15 -8.36
N LEU A 60 -13.39 -12.33 -7.56
CA LEU A 60 -14.60 -12.68 -6.80
C LEU A 60 -15.83 -11.90 -7.30
N LYS A 61 -15.92 -11.65 -8.61
CA LYS A 61 -17.11 -11.05 -9.25
C LYS A 61 -18.19 -12.09 -9.55
N HIS A 62 -17.80 -13.23 -10.12
CA HIS A 62 -18.76 -14.26 -10.50
C HIS A 62 -19.35 -14.96 -9.24
N PRO A 63 -20.69 -15.11 -9.11
CA PRO A 63 -21.34 -15.69 -7.93
C PRO A 63 -20.78 -17.05 -7.49
N MET A 64 -20.54 -17.95 -8.44
CA MET A 64 -19.93 -19.26 -8.16
C MET A 64 -18.53 -19.16 -7.52
N SER A 65 -17.70 -18.17 -7.92
CA SER A 65 -16.37 -17.95 -7.33
C SER A 65 -16.51 -17.50 -5.88
N VAL A 66 -17.45 -16.58 -5.62
CA VAL A 66 -17.80 -16.10 -4.27
C VAL A 66 -18.27 -17.26 -3.40
N ASP A 67 -19.26 -18.03 -3.86
CA ASP A 67 -19.84 -19.14 -3.09
C ASP A 67 -18.78 -20.19 -2.76
N THR A 68 -17.94 -20.55 -3.74
CA THR A 68 -16.85 -21.51 -3.56
C THR A 68 -15.82 -21.00 -2.55
N PHE A 69 -15.44 -19.73 -2.65
CA PHE A 69 -14.50 -19.09 -1.72
C PHE A 69 -15.07 -19.04 -0.30
N VAL A 70 -16.31 -18.55 -0.14
CA VAL A 70 -17.00 -18.45 1.15
C VAL A 70 -17.13 -19.81 1.80
N ALA A 71 -17.65 -20.82 1.08
CA ALA A 71 -17.83 -22.17 1.60
C ALA A 71 -16.51 -22.80 2.08
N ARG A 72 -15.40 -22.49 1.40
CA ARG A 72 -14.07 -22.99 1.79
C ARG A 72 -13.51 -22.24 3.00
N MET A 73 -13.66 -20.92 3.06
CA MET A 73 -12.99 -20.11 4.08
C MET A 73 -13.76 -20.01 5.39
N ALA A 74 -15.10 -19.92 5.32
CA ALA A 74 -15.97 -19.65 6.45
C ALA A 74 -15.77 -20.59 7.67
N PRO A 75 -15.52 -21.91 7.51
CA PRO A 75 -15.34 -22.79 8.66
C PRO A 75 -14.13 -22.47 9.57
N LYS A 76 -13.12 -21.76 9.04
CA LYS A 76 -11.90 -21.41 9.80
C LYS A 76 -11.74 -19.90 10.04
N ALA A 77 -12.36 -19.07 9.21
CA ALA A 77 -12.24 -17.62 9.33
C ALA A 77 -12.63 -17.15 10.75
N ARG A 78 -11.86 -16.20 11.29
CA ARG A 78 -12.13 -15.48 12.55
C ARG A 78 -12.38 -13.99 12.26
N LEU A 79 -11.73 -13.45 11.23
CA LEU A 79 -11.91 -12.08 10.76
C LEU A 79 -11.83 -12.00 9.24
N VAL A 80 -12.72 -11.20 8.63
CA VAL A 80 -12.72 -10.85 7.22
C VAL A 80 -12.68 -9.33 7.09
N ILE A 81 -11.74 -8.81 6.32
CA ILE A 81 -11.61 -7.40 6.00
C ILE A 81 -11.81 -7.26 4.49
N VAL A 82 -12.79 -6.46 4.06
CA VAL A 82 -13.09 -6.23 2.64
C VAL A 82 -12.92 -4.76 2.33
N ARG A 83 -12.09 -4.46 1.33
CA ARG A 83 -11.77 -3.11 0.86
C ARG A 83 -12.39 -2.87 -0.52
N ALA A 84 -13.61 -2.32 -0.52
CA ALA A 84 -14.48 -2.26 -1.70
C ALA A 84 -14.30 -0.95 -2.49
N LEU A 85 -13.39 -0.95 -3.46
CA LEU A 85 -13.23 0.17 -4.40
C LEU A 85 -14.43 0.24 -5.37
N GLY A 86 -15.17 1.35 -5.35
CA GLY A 86 -16.45 1.48 -6.06
C GLY A 86 -17.69 1.27 -5.17
N GLY A 87 -17.49 0.99 -3.88
CA GLY A 87 -18.54 0.95 -2.86
C GLY A 87 -19.37 -0.33 -2.85
N ALA A 88 -20.39 -0.34 -1.97
CA ALA A 88 -21.22 -1.52 -1.71
C ALA A 88 -21.88 -2.09 -2.99
N SER A 89 -22.31 -1.22 -3.91
CA SER A 89 -23.04 -1.61 -5.11
C SER A 89 -22.21 -2.44 -6.08
N TYR A 90 -20.90 -2.16 -6.18
CA TYR A 90 -20.04 -2.81 -7.16
C TYR A 90 -19.71 -4.27 -6.77
N PHE A 91 -19.63 -4.57 -5.48
CA PHE A 91 -19.32 -5.90 -4.94
C PHE A 91 -20.45 -6.49 -4.08
N ALA A 92 -21.70 -6.10 -4.37
CA ALA A 92 -22.86 -6.41 -3.52
C ALA A 92 -22.97 -7.90 -3.16
N TYR A 93 -22.94 -8.78 -4.18
CA TYR A 93 -23.07 -10.23 -3.96
C TYR A 93 -21.95 -10.80 -3.06
N ALA A 94 -20.71 -10.39 -3.29
CA ALA A 94 -19.57 -10.85 -2.48
C ALA A 94 -19.70 -10.38 -1.02
N LEU A 95 -20.04 -9.11 -0.81
CA LEU A 95 -20.20 -8.54 0.52
C LEU A 95 -21.37 -9.17 1.29
N GLU A 96 -22.53 -9.32 0.64
CA GLU A 96 -23.72 -9.95 1.23
C GLU A 96 -23.46 -11.41 1.58
N SER A 97 -22.79 -12.16 0.69
CA SER A 97 -22.45 -13.57 0.93
C SER A 97 -21.47 -13.74 2.10
N LEU A 98 -20.45 -12.87 2.19
CA LEU A 98 -19.49 -12.87 3.30
C LEU A 98 -20.16 -12.45 4.61
N HIS A 99 -21.06 -11.48 4.58
CA HIS A 99 -21.84 -11.06 5.75
C HIS A 99 -22.77 -12.18 6.24
N ALA A 100 -23.52 -12.82 5.34
CA ALA A 100 -24.38 -13.95 5.68
C ALA A 100 -23.58 -15.11 6.29
N ALA A 101 -22.40 -15.41 5.72
CA ALA A 101 -21.50 -16.42 6.28
C ALA A 101 -20.92 -15.99 7.65
N SER A 102 -20.64 -14.70 7.86
CA SER A 102 -20.22 -14.15 9.16
C SER A 102 -21.29 -14.41 10.23
N VAL A 103 -22.56 -14.15 9.92
CA VAL A 103 -23.68 -14.43 10.83
C VAL A 103 -23.82 -15.93 11.10
N ALA A 104 -23.67 -16.77 10.08
CA ALA A 104 -23.83 -18.23 10.22
C ALA A 104 -22.67 -18.91 10.98
N HIS A 105 -21.43 -18.44 10.80
CA HIS A 105 -20.22 -19.07 11.34
C HIS A 105 -19.60 -18.32 12.53
N GLY A 106 -20.05 -17.10 12.82
CA GLY A 106 -19.63 -16.31 13.98
C GLY A 106 -18.29 -15.58 13.85
N PHE A 107 -17.72 -15.48 12.64
CA PHE A 107 -16.52 -14.68 12.40
C PHE A 107 -16.84 -13.19 12.27
N LYS A 108 -15.88 -12.32 12.57
CA LYS A 108 -16.04 -10.87 12.45
C LYS A 108 -15.84 -10.41 11.00
N ILE A 109 -16.56 -9.40 10.54
CA ILE A 109 -16.38 -8.79 9.23
C ILE A 109 -16.32 -7.26 9.31
N ALA A 110 -15.39 -6.66 8.57
CA ALA A 110 -15.32 -5.23 8.28
C ALA A 110 -15.40 -5.01 6.77
N ALA A 111 -16.48 -4.40 6.32
CA ALA A 111 -16.61 -3.86 4.97
C ALA A 111 -16.20 -2.37 5.00
N LEU A 112 -15.15 -2.04 4.27
CA LEU A 112 -14.49 -0.73 4.30
C LEU A 112 -14.56 -0.05 2.92
N PRO A 113 -14.78 1.29 2.86
CA PRO A 113 -14.75 2.03 1.60
C PRO A 113 -13.41 1.90 0.90
N GLY A 114 -13.34 1.88 -0.42
CA GLY A 114 -12.06 1.79 -1.14
C GLY A 114 -11.25 3.09 -1.20
N ASP A 115 -11.85 4.24 -0.91
CA ASP A 115 -11.21 5.56 -0.90
C ASP A 115 -11.33 6.25 0.46
N ASP A 116 -10.97 7.54 0.53
CA ASP A 116 -11.01 8.37 1.75
C ASP A 116 -12.40 8.93 2.08
N ARG A 117 -13.44 8.45 1.39
CA ARG A 117 -14.82 8.89 1.62
C ARG A 117 -15.61 7.82 2.34
N PRO A 118 -16.45 8.21 3.31
CA PRO A 118 -17.32 7.26 3.97
C PRO A 118 -18.36 6.70 2.99
N ASP A 119 -18.67 5.42 3.12
CA ASP A 119 -19.76 4.75 2.39
C ASP A 119 -20.74 4.14 3.40
N PRO A 120 -21.83 4.84 3.74
CA PRO A 120 -22.86 4.34 4.67
C PRO A 120 -23.48 3.01 4.21
N GLY A 121 -23.43 2.68 2.92
CA GLY A 121 -23.95 1.42 2.38
C GLY A 121 -23.15 0.18 2.82
N LEU A 122 -21.91 0.36 3.27
CA LEU A 122 -21.06 -0.74 3.77
C LEU A 122 -21.26 -1.02 5.26
N GLU A 123 -21.83 -0.07 6.02
CA GLU A 123 -21.99 -0.22 7.48
C GLU A 123 -22.84 -1.44 7.87
N PRO A 124 -24.00 -1.72 7.24
CA PRO A 124 -24.83 -2.87 7.59
C PRO A 124 -24.17 -4.22 7.28
N LEU A 125 -23.14 -4.23 6.43
CA LEU A 125 -22.43 -5.44 5.99
C LEU A 125 -21.27 -5.79 6.93
N SER A 126 -21.04 -4.98 7.98
CA SER A 126 -20.01 -5.22 8.98
C SER A 126 -20.57 -5.75 10.30
N THR A 127 -19.81 -6.58 10.98
CA THR A 127 -20.10 -7.02 12.37
C THR A 127 -19.11 -6.44 13.39
N LEU A 128 -18.00 -5.87 12.93
CA LEU A 128 -17.11 -5.07 13.77
C LEU A 128 -17.75 -3.73 14.16
N ASP A 129 -17.45 -3.28 15.38
CA ASP A 129 -17.84 -1.96 15.87
C ASP A 129 -17.23 -0.84 15.02
N GLN A 130 -17.82 0.35 15.09
CA GLN A 130 -17.40 1.50 14.28
C GLN A 130 -15.94 1.89 14.51
N ALA A 131 -15.47 1.92 15.76
CA ALA A 131 -14.12 2.34 16.08
C ALA A 131 -13.07 1.39 15.48
N SER A 132 -13.32 0.07 15.58
CA SER A 132 -12.46 -0.94 14.96
C SER A 132 -12.43 -0.81 13.43
N ARG A 133 -13.56 -0.50 12.79
CA ARG A 133 -13.63 -0.29 11.34
C ARG A 133 -12.87 0.96 10.90
N GLU A 134 -13.06 2.07 11.61
CA GLU A 134 -12.38 3.33 11.33
C GLU A 134 -10.86 3.20 11.50
N GLN A 135 -10.40 2.47 12.51
CA GLN A 135 -8.98 2.21 12.71
C GLN A 135 -8.37 1.35 11.58
N LEU A 136 -9.03 0.26 11.17
CA LEU A 136 -8.61 -0.54 10.01
C LEU A 136 -8.60 0.29 8.73
N TRP A 137 -9.61 1.13 8.53
CA TRP A 137 -9.72 2.03 7.39
C TRP A 137 -8.57 3.04 7.38
N ALA A 138 -8.28 3.68 8.52
CA ALA A 138 -7.22 4.68 8.63
C ALA A 138 -5.85 4.12 8.25
N TYR A 139 -5.54 2.87 8.65
CA TYR A 139 -4.29 2.23 8.24
C TYR A 139 -4.17 2.09 6.71
N LEU A 140 -5.27 1.75 6.03
CA LEU A 140 -5.31 1.60 4.58
C LEU A 140 -5.23 2.95 3.86
N ILE A 141 -5.86 4.00 4.41
CA ILE A 141 -5.81 5.36 3.85
C ILE A 141 -4.42 5.95 3.94
N GLU A 142 -3.82 5.91 5.12
CA GLU A 142 -2.48 6.46 5.31
C GLU A 142 -1.44 5.63 4.56
N GLY A 143 -1.61 4.31 4.54
CA GLY A 143 -0.76 3.38 3.81
C GLY A 143 0.70 3.38 4.30
N GLY A 144 1.57 2.73 3.55
CA GLY A 144 2.98 2.55 3.90
C GLY A 144 3.23 1.41 4.89
N ALA A 145 4.50 1.04 5.01
CA ALA A 145 4.92 -0.17 5.73
C ALA A 145 4.54 -0.16 7.23
N GLU A 146 4.62 1.00 7.90
CA GLU A 146 4.26 1.13 9.31
C GLU A 146 2.77 0.89 9.55
N ASN A 147 1.91 1.48 8.71
CA ASN A 147 0.47 1.29 8.81
C ASN A 147 0.03 -0.10 8.38
N ALA A 148 0.68 -0.69 7.36
CA ALA A 148 0.43 -2.07 6.99
C ALA A 148 0.76 -3.05 8.13
N ARG A 149 1.89 -2.84 8.84
CA ARG A 149 2.23 -3.59 10.07
C ARG A 149 1.20 -3.35 11.17
N GLY A 150 0.81 -2.10 11.40
CA GLY A 150 -0.23 -1.74 12.38
C GLY A 150 -1.56 -2.43 12.08
N LEU A 151 -1.95 -2.56 10.81
CA LEU A 151 -3.12 -3.31 10.40
C LEU A 151 -3.01 -4.80 10.74
N ILE A 152 -1.87 -5.44 10.48
CA ILE A 152 -1.64 -6.86 10.85
C ILE A 152 -1.80 -7.03 12.36
N GLU A 153 -1.11 -6.21 13.15
CA GLU A 153 -1.14 -6.28 14.61
C GLU A 153 -2.53 -6.01 15.17
N PHE A 154 -3.24 -5.02 14.63
CA PHE A 154 -4.59 -4.68 15.06
C PHE A 154 -5.59 -5.80 14.70
N ALA A 155 -5.52 -6.34 13.49
CA ALA A 155 -6.38 -7.44 13.05
C ALA A 155 -6.18 -8.71 13.89
N GLU A 156 -4.93 -9.04 14.25
CA GLU A 156 -4.64 -10.17 15.15
C GLU A 156 -5.09 -9.88 16.59
N ALA A 157 -4.90 -8.65 17.09
CA ALA A 157 -5.41 -8.25 18.41
C ALA A 157 -6.95 -8.32 18.48
N LEU A 158 -7.67 -7.98 17.41
CA LEU A 158 -9.13 -8.07 17.33
C LEU A 158 -9.65 -9.51 17.48
N ILE A 159 -8.91 -10.51 17.03
CA ILE A 159 -9.31 -11.91 17.15
C ILE A 159 -8.81 -12.55 18.45
N ASP A 160 -7.65 -12.15 18.94
CA ASP A 160 -7.03 -12.72 20.15
C ASP A 160 -7.47 -12.01 21.45
N GLY A 161 -8.07 -10.82 21.35
CA GLY A 161 -8.38 -9.99 22.52
C GLY A 161 -7.14 -9.40 23.18
N GLY A 162 -6.07 -9.17 22.39
CA GLY A 162 -4.80 -8.65 22.85
C GLY A 162 -4.75 -7.12 22.94
N GLU A 163 -3.57 -6.60 23.31
CA GLU A 163 -3.28 -5.17 23.26
C GLU A 163 -3.33 -4.68 21.82
N GLN A 164 -4.07 -3.59 21.59
CA GLN A 164 -4.22 -2.99 20.27
C GLN A 164 -3.07 -2.02 20.01
N PRO A 165 -2.45 -2.03 18.82
CA PRO A 165 -1.47 -1.03 18.43
C PRO A 165 -2.08 0.38 18.39
N GLY A 166 -1.22 1.39 18.37
CA GLY A 166 -1.62 2.80 18.29
C GLY A 166 -2.37 3.18 17.00
N PRO A 167 -2.84 4.43 16.87
CA PRO A 167 -3.56 4.88 15.68
C PRO A 167 -2.69 4.86 14.42
N ALA A 168 -3.33 4.91 13.24
CA ALA A 168 -2.63 5.03 11.97
C ALA A 168 -1.76 6.30 11.95
N ALA A 169 -0.53 6.18 11.45
CA ALA A 169 0.43 7.27 11.38
C ALA A 169 0.33 7.97 10.02
N PRO A 170 0.14 9.30 9.96
CA PRO A 170 0.07 10.01 8.70
C PRO A 170 1.36 9.88 7.90
N LEU A 171 1.26 9.52 6.62
CA LEU A 171 2.44 9.46 5.76
C LEU A 171 2.78 10.87 5.24
N LEU A 172 4.02 11.30 5.44
CA LEU A 172 4.50 12.63 5.04
C LEU A 172 4.24 12.91 3.56
N LYS A 173 4.08 14.19 3.18
CA LYS A 173 3.92 14.58 1.77
C LYS A 173 5.19 14.40 0.96
N ALA A 174 6.34 14.59 1.59
CA ALA A 174 7.66 14.37 1.02
C ALA A 174 8.63 14.02 2.14
N GLY A 175 9.77 13.45 1.78
CA GLY A 175 10.82 13.14 2.74
C GLY A 175 11.86 12.17 2.20
N LEU A 176 12.75 11.76 3.09
CA LEU A 176 13.72 10.70 2.84
C LEU A 176 13.02 9.35 2.87
N TRP A 177 13.50 8.40 2.08
CA TRP A 177 13.05 7.01 2.14
C TRP A 177 14.19 6.08 2.53
N HIS A 178 13.87 5.01 3.26
CA HIS A 178 14.82 3.94 3.57
C HIS A 178 14.04 2.63 3.66
N PRO A 179 14.58 1.50 3.15
CA PRO A 179 13.86 0.22 3.18
C PRO A 179 13.54 -0.25 4.60
N ASP A 180 14.47 -0.09 5.53
CA ASP A 180 14.37 -0.66 6.89
C ASP A 180 14.08 0.36 7.99
N VAL A 181 13.90 1.64 7.67
CA VAL A 181 13.71 2.71 8.66
C VAL A 181 12.45 3.47 8.31
N SER A 182 11.43 3.43 9.18
CA SER A 182 10.13 4.07 8.92
C SER A 182 10.22 5.58 8.77
N LYS A 183 11.00 6.24 9.63
CA LYS A 183 11.19 7.70 9.66
C LYS A 183 12.67 8.04 9.55
N PRO A 184 13.28 7.85 8.36
CA PRO A 184 14.72 7.99 8.21
C PRO A 184 15.13 9.45 8.32
N ALA A 185 16.26 9.68 8.99
CA ALA A 185 16.98 10.94 8.94
C ALA A 185 18.16 10.85 7.97
N LEU A 186 18.74 11.99 7.56
CA LEU A 186 19.95 12.00 6.73
C LEU A 186 21.11 11.22 7.37
N THR A 187 21.19 11.21 8.70
CA THR A 187 22.18 10.43 9.45
C THR A 187 22.02 8.93 9.24
N ASP A 188 20.81 8.42 9.01
CA ASP A 188 20.59 7.01 8.70
C ASP A 188 21.11 6.65 7.31
N LEU A 189 20.87 7.53 6.32
CA LEU A 189 21.41 7.33 4.97
C LEU A 189 22.94 7.41 4.95
N ARG A 190 23.51 8.39 5.66
CA ARG A 190 24.96 8.61 5.74
C ARG A 190 25.74 7.44 6.34
N LYS A 191 25.12 6.56 7.13
CA LYS A 191 25.77 5.33 7.63
C LYS A 191 26.25 4.42 6.49
N GLY A 192 25.56 4.44 5.35
CA GLY A 192 25.92 3.65 4.16
C GLY A 192 26.68 4.45 3.10
N TRP A 193 27.07 5.69 3.39
CA TRP A 193 27.74 6.56 2.42
C TRP A 193 29.25 6.42 2.50
N THR A 194 29.91 6.57 1.35
CA THR A 194 31.36 6.71 1.26
C THR A 194 31.72 8.19 1.31
N GLU A 195 32.65 8.57 2.19
CA GLU A 195 33.10 9.96 2.31
C GLU A 195 33.73 10.45 1.00
N GLY A 196 33.35 11.65 0.55
CA GLY A 196 33.84 12.26 -0.69
C GLY A 196 33.28 11.67 -2.00
N ALA A 197 32.47 10.61 -1.93
CA ALA A 197 31.79 10.08 -3.10
C ALA A 197 30.62 10.99 -3.55
N PRO A 198 30.31 11.04 -4.86
CA PRO A 198 29.22 11.86 -5.37
C PRO A 198 27.86 11.40 -4.84
N VAL A 199 26.93 12.34 -4.69
CA VAL A 199 25.57 12.10 -4.20
C VAL A 199 24.57 12.12 -5.35
N ALA A 200 23.83 11.04 -5.52
CA ALA A 200 22.72 10.95 -6.48
C ALA A 200 21.38 11.00 -5.74
N ALA A 201 20.62 12.08 -5.90
CA ALA A 201 19.25 12.13 -5.41
C ALA A 201 18.33 11.31 -6.31
N VAL A 202 17.57 10.39 -5.72
CA VAL A 202 16.56 9.60 -6.45
C VAL A 202 15.19 10.11 -6.04
N CYS A 203 14.57 10.93 -6.89
CA CYS A 203 13.26 11.54 -6.65
C CYS A 203 12.14 10.68 -7.25
N PHE A 204 11.18 10.24 -6.42
CA PHE A 204 10.07 9.38 -6.87
C PHE A 204 8.74 9.74 -6.18
N TYR A 205 7.64 9.13 -6.63
CA TYR A 205 6.32 9.43 -6.06
C TYR A 205 6.11 8.84 -4.67
N ARG A 206 5.53 9.64 -3.76
CA ARG A 206 5.02 9.21 -2.44
C ARG A 206 4.10 7.99 -2.55
N ALA A 207 3.34 7.88 -3.63
CA ALA A 207 2.44 6.75 -3.88
C ALA A 207 3.16 5.39 -3.85
N LEU A 208 4.45 5.32 -4.23
CA LEU A 208 5.24 4.09 -4.12
C LEU A 208 5.52 3.73 -2.66
N VAL A 209 5.82 4.73 -1.81
CA VAL A 209 5.98 4.52 -0.36
C VAL A 209 4.64 4.07 0.25
N GLN A 210 3.55 4.75 -0.11
CA GLN A 210 2.21 4.47 0.38
C GLN A 210 1.72 3.05 0.02
N SER A 211 2.04 2.60 -1.19
CA SER A 211 1.67 1.24 -1.66
C SER A 211 2.71 0.16 -1.32
N GLY A 212 3.86 0.52 -0.75
CA GLY A 212 4.96 -0.41 -0.52
C GLY A 212 5.72 -0.85 -1.78
N GLN A 213 5.37 -0.35 -2.97
CA GLN A 213 6.00 -0.69 -4.26
C GLN A 213 7.34 0.02 -4.47
N THR A 214 8.24 -0.13 -3.51
CA THR A 214 9.52 0.57 -3.45
C THR A 214 10.70 -0.28 -3.93
N ALA A 215 10.46 -1.53 -4.36
CA ALA A 215 11.50 -2.42 -4.85
C ALA A 215 12.32 -1.84 -6.02
N PRO A 216 11.74 -1.17 -7.03
CA PRO A 216 12.53 -0.52 -8.08
C PRO A 216 13.43 0.61 -7.55
N VAL A 217 12.94 1.37 -6.56
CA VAL A 217 13.72 2.44 -5.91
C VAL A 217 14.88 1.86 -5.11
N ALA A 218 14.62 0.76 -4.37
CA ALA A 218 15.64 0.03 -3.64
C ALA A 218 16.76 -0.46 -4.59
N ALA A 219 16.38 -1.13 -5.68
CA ALA A 219 17.32 -1.64 -6.68
C ALA A 219 18.16 -0.54 -7.32
N LEU A 220 17.56 0.63 -7.63
CA LEU A 220 18.30 1.77 -8.14
C LEU A 220 19.29 2.34 -7.12
N CYS A 221 18.88 2.43 -5.84
CA CYS A 221 19.78 2.87 -4.77
C CYS A 221 20.95 1.90 -4.59
N ASP A 222 20.72 0.59 -4.67
CA ASP A 222 21.76 -0.42 -4.56
C ASP A 222 22.73 -0.35 -5.74
N ALA A 223 22.21 -0.23 -6.98
CA ALA A 223 23.04 -0.07 -8.16
C ALA A 223 23.92 1.19 -8.11
N LEU A 224 23.42 2.31 -7.58
CA LEU A 224 24.23 3.52 -7.36
C LEU A 224 25.37 3.27 -6.37
N ARG A 225 25.09 2.61 -5.24
CA ARG A 225 26.09 2.27 -4.23
C ARG A 225 27.18 1.35 -4.79
N GLU A 226 26.80 0.36 -5.60
CA GLU A 226 27.75 -0.53 -6.28
C GLU A 226 28.69 0.20 -7.24
N GLN A 227 28.25 1.33 -7.81
CA GLN A 227 29.09 2.23 -8.62
C GLN A 227 29.87 3.27 -7.79
N GLY A 228 29.85 3.16 -6.45
CA GLY A 228 30.53 4.10 -5.56
C GLY A 228 29.83 5.47 -5.47
N VAL A 229 28.53 5.53 -5.71
CA VAL A 229 27.71 6.74 -5.63
C VAL A 229 26.81 6.66 -4.39
N ASN A 230 26.78 7.75 -3.61
CA ASN A 230 25.93 7.87 -2.43
C ASN A 230 24.47 8.11 -2.86
N ALA A 231 23.59 7.13 -2.62
CA ALA A 231 22.16 7.28 -2.93
C ALA A 231 21.44 8.14 -1.88
N LEU A 232 20.68 9.14 -2.35
CA LEU A 232 19.78 10.00 -1.58
C LEU A 232 18.33 9.82 -2.08
N PRO A 233 17.64 8.74 -1.68
CA PRO A 233 16.23 8.53 -2.06
C PRO A 233 15.30 9.53 -1.36
N VAL A 234 14.57 10.31 -2.16
CA VAL A 234 13.55 11.26 -1.70
C VAL A 234 12.24 10.99 -2.41
N PHE A 235 11.14 11.02 -1.67
CA PHE A 235 9.80 10.92 -2.24
C PHE A 235 9.07 12.24 -2.17
N VAL A 236 8.15 12.47 -3.12
CA VAL A 236 7.27 13.64 -3.16
C VAL A 236 5.85 13.25 -3.54
N SER A 237 4.87 13.93 -2.96
CA SER A 237 3.48 13.84 -3.40
C SER A 237 3.32 14.48 -4.78
N SER A 238 3.95 15.64 -4.98
CA SER A 238 3.98 16.37 -6.24
C SER A 238 5.10 17.41 -6.22
N LEU A 239 5.79 17.60 -7.34
CA LEU A 239 6.75 18.69 -7.52
C LEU A 239 6.07 20.08 -7.64
N LYS A 240 4.73 20.14 -7.62
CA LYS A 240 3.93 21.38 -7.58
C LYS A 240 3.42 21.70 -6.17
N ASP A 241 3.50 20.74 -5.23
CA ASP A 241 3.03 20.93 -3.85
C ASP A 241 4.08 21.71 -3.05
N PRO A 242 3.75 22.89 -2.48
CA PRO A 242 4.75 23.73 -1.80
C PRO A 242 5.42 23.06 -0.60
N VAL A 243 4.71 22.19 0.12
CA VAL A 243 5.27 21.44 1.26
C VAL A 243 6.31 20.45 0.77
N SER A 244 6.02 19.74 -0.31
CA SER A 244 6.95 18.80 -0.94
C SER A 244 8.20 19.51 -1.46
N VAL A 245 8.03 20.67 -2.12
CA VAL A 245 9.12 21.51 -2.59
C VAL A 245 10.01 21.97 -1.44
N GLY A 246 9.45 22.61 -0.41
CA GLY A 246 10.23 23.11 0.73
C GLY A 246 10.95 22.00 1.51
N THR A 247 10.37 20.79 1.56
CA THR A 247 11.01 19.63 2.18
C THR A 247 12.27 19.20 1.40
N LEU A 248 12.18 19.13 0.07
CA LEU A 248 13.33 18.79 -0.77
C LEU A 248 14.40 19.90 -0.73
N GLU A 249 14.02 21.17 -0.70
CA GLU A 249 14.96 22.29 -0.54
C GLU A 249 15.78 22.14 0.75
N ALA A 250 15.13 21.82 1.87
CA ALA A 250 15.82 21.58 3.14
C ALA A 250 16.77 20.38 3.07
N ILE A 251 16.31 19.26 2.49
CA ILE A 251 17.14 18.06 2.32
C ILE A 251 18.37 18.35 1.45
N PHE A 252 18.19 19.06 0.32
CA PHE A 252 19.28 19.38 -0.60
C PHE A 252 20.23 20.46 -0.06
N ALA A 253 19.76 21.33 0.84
CA ALA A 253 20.65 22.26 1.55
C ALA A 253 21.64 21.49 2.46
N ASP A 254 21.17 20.44 3.13
CA ASP A 254 22.00 19.62 4.03
C ASP A 254 22.84 18.55 3.31
N ALA A 255 22.35 18.07 2.16
CA ALA A 255 22.97 17.05 1.33
C ALA A 255 22.78 17.40 -0.16
N PRO A 256 23.58 18.34 -0.71
CA PRO A 256 23.44 18.78 -2.08
C PRO A 256 23.75 17.61 -3.05
N PRO A 257 22.83 17.26 -3.96
CA PRO A 257 23.11 16.23 -4.96
C PRO A 257 24.07 16.76 -6.04
N ASP A 258 24.93 15.87 -6.53
CA ASP A 258 25.74 16.06 -7.74
C ASP A 258 24.97 15.69 -9.02
N VAL A 259 23.94 14.85 -8.87
CA VAL A 259 22.99 14.48 -9.94
C VAL A 259 21.64 14.16 -9.32
N VAL A 260 20.56 14.49 -10.03
CA VAL A 260 19.20 14.11 -9.62
C VAL A 260 18.62 13.15 -10.65
N ILE A 261 18.21 11.97 -10.21
CA ILE A 261 17.44 11.01 -10.99
C ILE A 261 15.97 11.22 -10.66
N ASN A 262 15.23 11.80 -11.60
CA ASN A 262 13.80 12.02 -11.47
C ASN A 262 13.03 10.82 -12.06
N ALA A 263 12.38 10.04 -11.20
CA ALA A 263 11.48 8.95 -11.55
C ALA A 263 10.00 9.37 -11.45
N THR A 264 9.70 10.67 -11.42
CA THR A 264 8.31 11.18 -11.49
C THR A 264 7.92 11.43 -12.96
N GLY A 265 6.74 10.96 -13.36
CA GLY A 265 6.33 10.94 -14.77
C GLY A 265 5.54 12.15 -15.30
N PHE A 266 5.16 13.13 -14.47
CA PHE A 266 4.29 14.23 -14.93
C PHE A 266 5.05 15.54 -15.13
N ALA A 267 4.72 16.23 -16.23
CA ALA A 267 5.27 17.55 -16.53
C ALA A 267 4.95 18.56 -15.40
N VAL A 268 6.01 19.22 -14.92
CA VAL A 268 5.90 20.26 -13.89
C VAL A 268 5.37 21.58 -14.48
N SER A 269 5.49 21.75 -15.80
CA SER A 269 4.94 22.91 -16.52
C SER A 269 3.55 22.62 -17.09
N SER A 270 2.66 23.62 -17.03
CA SER A 270 1.39 23.60 -17.76
C SER A 270 1.63 23.85 -19.26
N PRO A 271 0.86 23.25 -20.17
CA PRO A 271 0.95 23.54 -21.60
C PRO A 271 0.85 25.05 -21.88
N GLY A 272 1.83 25.61 -22.61
CA GLY A 272 1.88 27.03 -22.95
C GLY A 272 2.47 27.97 -21.88
N ALA A 273 2.82 27.47 -20.69
CA ALA A 273 3.55 28.24 -19.69
C ALA A 273 5.06 28.22 -19.97
N ARG A 274 5.75 29.32 -19.64
CA ARG A 274 7.23 29.34 -19.64
C ARG A 274 7.72 28.29 -18.65
N THR A 275 8.64 27.44 -19.07
CA THR A 275 9.24 26.40 -18.23
C THR A 275 9.81 27.07 -16.98
N LYS A 276 9.19 26.82 -15.82
CA LYS A 276 9.83 27.08 -14.54
C LYS A 276 10.57 25.81 -14.16
N GLY A 277 11.84 25.97 -13.82
CA GLY A 277 12.63 24.90 -13.22
C GLY A 277 11.97 24.37 -11.95
N THR A 278 12.39 23.19 -11.52
CA THR A 278 11.87 22.57 -10.30
C THR A 278 12.89 22.65 -9.18
N VAL A 279 12.48 22.28 -7.96
CA VAL A 279 13.40 22.10 -6.83
C VAL A 279 14.56 21.14 -7.17
N LEU A 280 14.37 20.22 -8.13
CA LEU A 280 15.40 19.28 -8.56
C LEU A 280 16.61 19.96 -9.20
N GLU A 281 16.46 21.19 -9.71
CA GLU A 281 17.53 21.98 -10.34
C GLU A 281 18.16 23.00 -9.38
N SER A 282 17.67 23.08 -8.12
CA SER A 282 18.01 24.14 -7.18
C SER A 282 19.50 24.22 -6.80
N THR A 283 20.21 23.09 -6.86
CA THR A 283 21.65 23.02 -6.59
C THR A 283 22.53 23.20 -7.84
N GLY A 284 21.91 23.34 -9.02
CA GLY A 284 22.60 23.34 -10.32
C GLY A 284 23.01 21.95 -10.82
N ALA A 285 22.63 20.89 -10.11
CA ALA A 285 22.89 19.52 -10.53
C ALA A 285 22.11 19.16 -11.82
N PRO A 286 22.69 18.34 -12.72
CA PRO A 286 21.94 17.78 -13.84
C PRO A 286 20.79 16.91 -13.35
N VAL A 287 19.62 17.05 -14.00
CA VAL A 287 18.44 16.23 -13.75
C VAL A 287 18.29 15.21 -14.88
N LEU A 288 18.38 13.93 -14.54
CA LEU A 288 18.19 12.79 -15.43
C LEU A 288 16.78 12.24 -15.23
N GLN A 289 16.00 12.15 -16.30
CA GLN A 289 14.69 11.52 -16.24
C GLN A 289 14.82 10.00 -16.35
N ALA A 290 14.33 9.27 -15.34
CA ALA A 290 14.13 7.84 -15.38
C ALA A 290 12.65 7.55 -15.69
N VAL A 291 12.40 6.69 -16.68
CA VAL A 291 11.06 6.29 -17.15
C VAL A 291 10.83 4.82 -16.84
#